data_AF-A0A925M7J5-F1
#
_entry.id   AF-A0A925M7J5-F1
#
_cell.length_a   1.000
_cell.length_b   1.000
_cell.length_c   1.000
_cell.angle_alpha   90.00
_cell.angle_beta   90.00
_cell.angle_gamma   90.00
#
_symmetry.space_group_name_H-M   'P 1'
#
loop_
_entity.id
_entity.type
_entity.pdbx_description
1 polymer ?
#
loop_
_entity_poly.entity_id
_entity_poly.type
_entity_poly.pdbx_seq_one_letter_code
_entity_poly.pdbx_strand_id
1 'polypeptide(L)'
;MRITNLRIALFGLCLAAGCRGGGNNNDNPDAAGMPGDGSNSGDGSTSIQDLQSDKVVVGAPVELKGVIVTAIDAFGANAGDNMWVQEPEGGAFSGVHVFRGKATGIKVGDVVTISGGVKSEFMINGDTDSVTEIQAPQGGSMTVTKTGTAPVPAPQVVDVLAIGIKATEAERSAEWEKWEGVLITTTNVVAFGNPSCITSRGNCTDATRTNLSITGVAKLESNLAAFPTFKAGDCFASVTGVVDYVFDYVIFPRTTDDVVTGGTGCVRELSNGAANLCADALDNDGNGFNDCKDFSCQAGPGAWRGATCTAADATCGCSANLPLGTSVNKANTGTVGPVILNDVFVTAVTPTGFWIADALQAASNGGTFVFTSATPPAADVVIGAKLPTVQGISGTFGTKTEKLVQISIPTAATAVAGGAVLPFVSNATTLSSLVDGRPFAGSLVQVSNVKVTAIDATNKRVTLRENVGGATITMDDNIFVDYTGAVPAVDTCYATVTGIMDLQTNDQVRLLNPRFAADLVPCPI
;
A
#
# COMPACT_ATOMS: atom_id res chain seq x y z
N MET A 1 -11.44 22.87 -19.67
CA MET A 1 -11.96 22.89 -21.06
C MET A 1 -12.27 21.44 -21.42
N ARG A 2 -13.50 20.97 -21.14
CA ARG A 2 -13.92 19.58 -21.38
C ARG A 2 -14.48 19.50 -22.81
N ILE A 3 -13.92 18.60 -23.62
CA ILE A 3 -14.37 18.35 -25.00
C ILE A 3 -15.40 17.22 -24.92
N THR A 4 -16.66 17.56 -25.13
CA THR A 4 -17.77 16.61 -25.31
C THR A 4 -17.56 15.88 -26.64
N ASN A 5 -17.29 14.57 -26.60
CA ASN A 5 -17.30 13.74 -27.79
C ASN A 5 -18.67 13.09 -27.93
N LEU A 6 -19.49 13.69 -28.79
CA LEU A 6 -20.71 13.09 -29.32
C LEU A 6 -20.30 11.96 -30.29
N ARG A 7 -20.57 10.69 -29.94
CA ARG A 7 -20.49 9.60 -30.92
C ARG A 7 -21.89 9.21 -31.38
N ILE A 8 -22.06 9.40 -32.68
CA ILE A 8 -23.18 9.03 -33.53
C ILE A 8 -23.41 7.52 -33.44
N ALA A 9 -24.60 7.12 -32.99
CA ALA A 9 -25.09 5.76 -33.13
C ALA A 9 -25.28 5.45 -34.62
N LEU A 10 -24.52 4.48 -35.13
CA LEU A 10 -24.64 4.00 -36.50
C LEU A 10 -25.86 3.07 -36.57
N PHE A 11 -26.95 3.57 -37.17
CA PHE A 11 -28.14 2.79 -37.49
C PHE A 11 -27.80 1.72 -38.54
N GLY A 12 -27.79 0.46 -38.11
CA GLY A 12 -27.84 -0.71 -38.98
C GLY A 12 -29.29 -1.08 -39.29
N LEU A 13 -29.75 -0.66 -40.46
CA LEU A 13 -31.06 -0.99 -41.03
C LEU A 13 -31.09 -2.47 -41.46
N CYS A 14 -31.88 -3.31 -40.80
CA CYS A 14 -32.33 -4.59 -41.35
C CYS A 14 -33.86 -4.62 -41.36
N LEU A 15 -34.43 -4.44 -42.55
CA LEU A 15 -35.81 -4.79 -42.89
C LEU A 15 -35.93 -6.31 -43.01
N ALA A 16 -36.75 -6.92 -42.17
CA ALA A 16 -37.44 -8.16 -42.50
C ALA A 16 -38.82 -8.16 -41.83
N ALA A 17 -39.85 -8.27 -42.65
CA ALA A 17 -41.24 -8.39 -42.25
C ALA A 17 -41.52 -9.78 -41.65
N GLY A 18 -42.40 -9.83 -40.65
CA GLY A 18 -42.95 -11.08 -40.12
C GLY A 18 -43.92 -10.83 -38.97
N CYS A 19 -45.21 -10.98 -39.23
CA CYS A 19 -46.26 -10.98 -38.23
C CYS A 19 -46.25 -12.27 -37.36
N ARG A 20 -46.73 -12.13 -36.12
CA ARG A 20 -47.60 -13.07 -35.36
C ARG A 20 -46.95 -14.15 -34.48
N GLY A 21 -47.20 -14.03 -33.16
CA GLY A 21 -47.82 -15.09 -32.35
C GLY A 21 -46.96 -15.84 -31.30
N GLY A 22 -47.20 -15.54 -30.02
CA GLY A 22 -47.47 -16.51 -28.93
C GLY A 22 -46.32 -17.37 -28.34
N GLY A 23 -46.10 -17.21 -27.03
CA GLY A 23 -45.91 -18.33 -26.10
C GLY A 23 -44.50 -18.65 -25.59
N ASN A 24 -44.33 -18.43 -24.28
CA ASN A 24 -43.53 -19.16 -23.28
C ASN A 24 -41.98 -19.06 -23.23
N ASN A 25 -41.55 -18.50 -22.08
CA ASN A 25 -40.56 -18.96 -21.10
C ASN A 25 -39.17 -19.45 -21.55
N ASN A 26 -38.14 -18.77 -21.05
CA ASN A 26 -37.15 -19.25 -20.07
C ASN A 26 -36.06 -18.15 -19.92
N ASP A 27 -36.03 -17.45 -18.79
CA ASP A 27 -35.09 -17.65 -17.67
C ASP A 27 -33.76 -16.88 -17.85
N ASN A 28 -33.75 -15.63 -17.38
CA ASN A 28 -32.53 -14.91 -17.01
C ASN A 28 -32.42 -14.91 -15.47
N PRO A 29 -31.38 -15.48 -14.84
CA PRO A 29 -31.34 -15.69 -13.40
C PRO A 29 -30.74 -14.54 -12.56
N ASP A 30 -30.68 -13.30 -13.05
CA ASP A 30 -30.01 -12.19 -12.33
C ASP A 30 -30.96 -11.15 -11.68
N ALA A 31 -32.25 -11.45 -11.54
CA ALA A 31 -33.25 -10.52 -10.99
C ALA A 31 -33.82 -10.95 -9.62
N ALA A 32 -33.03 -11.62 -8.77
CA ALA A 32 -33.48 -12.05 -7.45
C ALA A 32 -32.88 -11.17 -6.33
N GLY A 33 -33.52 -10.04 -6.03
CA GLY A 33 -33.16 -9.24 -4.85
C GLY A 33 -33.60 -7.79 -4.80
N MET A 34 -34.68 -7.37 -5.45
CA MET A 34 -35.27 -6.05 -5.16
C MET A 34 -36.36 -6.17 -4.09
N PRO A 35 -36.21 -5.58 -2.90
CA PRO A 35 -37.36 -5.35 -2.03
C PRO A 35 -38.21 -4.22 -2.63
N GLY A 36 -39.40 -4.58 -3.09
CA GLY A 36 -40.60 -3.74 -3.11
C GLY A 36 -40.57 -2.43 -3.91
N ASP A 37 -41.09 -2.52 -5.13
CA ASP A 37 -41.78 -1.48 -5.91
C ASP A 37 -42.36 -0.31 -5.08
N GLY A 38 -41.74 0.86 -5.23
CA GLY A 38 -42.28 2.17 -4.89
C GLY A 38 -42.45 3.01 -6.16
N SER A 39 -43.40 2.61 -7.01
CA SER A 39 -44.16 3.41 -7.98
C SER A 39 -43.53 4.73 -8.46
N ASN A 40 -43.35 4.83 -9.78
CA ASN A 40 -43.49 6.07 -10.54
C ASN A 40 -44.59 6.92 -9.87
N SER A 41 -44.19 7.98 -9.15
CA SER A 41 -45.15 8.75 -8.37
C SER A 41 -46.17 9.28 -9.37
N GLY A 42 -47.47 9.09 -9.09
CA GLY A 42 -48.56 9.42 -10.02
C GLY A 42 -48.64 10.91 -10.43
N ASP A 43 -47.64 11.71 -10.08
CA ASP A 43 -47.42 13.11 -10.39
C ASP A 43 -46.31 13.37 -11.45
N GLY A 44 -45.71 12.31 -12.01
CA GLY A 44 -44.72 12.38 -13.09
C GLY A 44 -43.28 12.68 -12.67
N SER A 45 -42.94 12.65 -11.37
CA SER A 45 -41.52 12.70 -10.95
C SER A 45 -40.82 11.35 -11.03
N THR A 46 -39.52 11.40 -11.30
CA THR A 46 -38.61 10.25 -11.34
C THR A 46 -38.11 9.95 -9.94
N SER A 47 -38.10 8.68 -9.51
CA SER A 47 -37.39 8.26 -8.30
C SER A 47 -35.89 8.17 -8.56
N ILE A 48 -35.07 8.27 -7.53
CA ILE A 48 -33.62 8.10 -7.67
C ILE A 48 -33.28 6.66 -8.05
N GLN A 49 -34.02 5.65 -7.57
CA GLN A 49 -33.78 4.26 -8.00
C GLN A 49 -34.12 4.04 -9.47
N ASP A 50 -35.18 4.69 -9.99
CA ASP A 50 -35.48 4.63 -11.41
C ASP A 50 -34.37 5.32 -12.22
N LEU A 51 -33.84 6.44 -11.71
CA LEU A 51 -32.69 7.15 -12.29
C LEU A 51 -31.41 6.30 -12.31
N GLN A 52 -31.12 5.59 -11.23
CA GLN A 52 -30.00 4.65 -11.07
C GLN A 52 -30.18 3.35 -11.87
N SER A 53 -31.27 3.20 -12.63
CA SER A 53 -31.55 2.01 -13.44
C SER A 53 -31.67 2.35 -14.93
N ASP A 54 -31.82 1.31 -15.76
CA ASP A 54 -32.08 1.44 -17.20
C ASP A 54 -33.46 2.03 -17.54
N LYS A 55 -34.34 2.26 -16.55
CA LYS A 55 -35.65 2.87 -16.78
C LYS A 55 -35.55 4.32 -17.26
N VAL A 56 -34.50 5.03 -16.85
CA VAL A 56 -34.20 6.38 -17.31
C VAL A 56 -32.95 6.31 -18.18
N VAL A 57 -33.12 6.56 -19.47
CA VAL A 57 -32.00 6.54 -20.43
C VAL A 57 -31.11 7.78 -20.28
N VAL A 58 -29.83 7.64 -20.60
CA VAL A 58 -28.87 8.75 -20.59
C VAL A 58 -29.36 9.91 -21.46
N GLY A 59 -29.28 11.13 -20.94
CA GLY A 59 -29.76 12.35 -21.59
C GLY A 59 -31.27 12.60 -21.47
N ALA A 60 -32.04 11.67 -20.88
CA ALA A 60 -33.46 11.91 -20.61
C ALA A 60 -33.63 13.05 -19.60
N PRO A 61 -34.68 13.88 -19.74
CA PRO A 61 -35.01 14.89 -18.75
C PRO A 61 -35.36 14.23 -17.42
N VAL A 62 -34.89 14.83 -16.33
CA VAL A 62 -35.10 14.35 -14.96
C VAL A 62 -35.81 15.43 -14.16
N GLU A 63 -36.87 15.03 -13.46
CA GLU A 63 -37.52 15.83 -12.44
C GLU A 63 -37.56 15.03 -11.13
N LEU A 64 -36.74 15.44 -10.16
CA LEU A 64 -36.75 14.85 -8.82
C LEU A 64 -37.53 15.76 -7.88
N LYS A 65 -38.43 15.20 -7.07
CA LYS A 65 -39.21 15.94 -6.08
C LYS A 65 -39.09 15.29 -4.72
N GLY A 66 -39.03 16.09 -3.67
CA GLY A 66 -39.06 15.58 -2.30
C GLY A 66 -37.76 14.92 -1.83
N VAL A 67 -36.67 15.05 -2.57
CA VAL A 67 -35.36 14.49 -2.23
C VAL A 67 -34.64 15.40 -1.23
N ILE A 68 -33.81 14.81 -0.37
CA ILE A 68 -33.15 15.47 0.76
C ILE A 68 -31.68 15.68 0.42
N VAL A 69 -31.16 16.89 0.65
CA VAL A 69 -29.73 17.17 0.49
C VAL A 69 -28.94 16.47 1.59
N THR A 70 -28.08 15.52 1.23
CA THR A 70 -27.29 14.71 2.16
C THR A 70 -25.86 15.22 2.33
N ALA A 71 -25.30 15.84 1.30
CA ALA A 71 -23.96 16.43 1.31
C ALA A 71 -23.83 17.62 0.35
N ILE A 72 -22.91 18.53 0.65
CA ILE A 72 -22.59 19.70 -0.18
C ILE A 72 -21.07 19.89 -0.19
N ASP A 73 -20.50 20.09 -1.37
CA ASP A 73 -19.10 20.53 -1.52
C ASP A 73 -18.99 21.99 -1.07
N ALA A 74 -18.46 22.19 0.13
CA ALA A 74 -18.24 23.51 0.72
C ALA A 74 -16.82 23.67 1.26
N PHE A 75 -15.92 22.72 0.97
CA PHE A 75 -14.64 22.59 1.64
C PHE A 75 -13.44 22.87 0.70
N GLY A 76 -12.40 23.45 1.28
CA GLY A 76 -11.16 23.80 0.58
C GLY A 76 -11.25 25.05 -0.30
N ALA A 77 -10.14 25.36 -0.97
CA ALA A 77 -10.02 26.54 -1.85
C ALA A 77 -10.88 26.43 -3.12
N ASN A 78 -11.34 25.21 -3.44
CA ASN A 78 -12.18 24.88 -4.57
C ASN A 78 -13.58 24.42 -4.14
N ALA A 79 -14.11 24.92 -3.02
CA ALA A 79 -15.47 24.65 -2.54
C ALA A 79 -16.42 24.67 -3.74
N GLY A 80 -16.85 23.48 -4.14
CA GLY A 80 -17.47 23.26 -5.44
C GLY A 80 -18.94 23.65 -5.44
N ASP A 81 -19.53 23.49 -6.62
CA ASP A 81 -20.98 23.60 -6.81
C ASP A 81 -21.65 22.22 -6.70
N ASN A 82 -20.95 21.19 -6.21
CA ASN A 82 -21.50 19.83 -6.13
C ASN A 82 -22.40 19.66 -4.90
N MET A 83 -23.46 18.86 -5.06
CA MET A 83 -24.28 18.39 -3.95
C MET A 83 -24.72 16.96 -4.21
N TRP A 84 -25.07 16.25 -3.13
CA TRP A 84 -25.65 14.91 -3.20
C TRP A 84 -27.03 14.98 -2.55
N VAL A 85 -27.99 14.29 -3.17
CA VAL A 85 -29.35 14.19 -2.68
C VAL A 85 -29.73 12.73 -2.56
N GLN A 86 -30.61 12.44 -1.62
CA GLN A 86 -31.10 11.09 -1.37
C GLN A 86 -32.60 11.11 -1.11
N GLU A 87 -33.27 10.04 -1.43
CA GLU A 87 -34.67 9.86 -1.08
C GLU A 87 -34.86 9.76 0.44
N PRO A 88 -36.00 10.21 0.99
CA PRO A 88 -36.26 10.23 2.43
C PRO A 88 -36.07 8.89 3.15
N GLU A 89 -36.47 7.80 2.50
CA GLU A 89 -36.34 6.43 2.99
C GLU A 89 -34.89 5.92 3.03
N GLY A 90 -34.03 6.49 2.19
CA GLY A 90 -32.69 6.00 1.95
C GLY A 90 -32.63 4.57 1.40
N GLY A 91 -31.50 3.90 1.62
CA GLY A 91 -31.25 2.54 1.11
C GLY A 91 -30.43 2.50 -0.18
N ALA A 92 -30.27 1.29 -0.73
CA ALA A 92 -29.57 1.09 -1.99
C ALA A 92 -30.24 1.87 -3.13
N PHE A 93 -29.43 2.45 -4.02
CA PHE A 93 -29.82 3.24 -5.18
C PHE A 93 -30.69 4.46 -4.88
N SER A 94 -30.73 4.91 -3.62
CA SER A 94 -31.58 6.03 -3.21
C SER A 94 -30.89 7.39 -3.32
N GLY A 95 -29.61 7.42 -3.66
CA GLY A 95 -28.76 8.60 -3.70
C GLY A 95 -28.28 8.94 -5.12
N VAL A 96 -27.99 10.21 -5.37
CA VAL A 96 -27.41 10.65 -6.65
C VAL A 96 -26.57 11.91 -6.48
N HIS A 97 -25.48 11.97 -7.25
CA HIS A 97 -24.68 13.18 -7.38
C HIS A 97 -25.37 14.19 -8.30
N VAL A 98 -25.46 15.45 -7.85
CA VAL A 98 -25.98 16.55 -8.66
C VAL A 98 -24.82 17.47 -9.02
N PHE A 99 -24.29 17.25 -10.21
CA PHE A 99 -23.13 17.94 -10.74
C PHE A 99 -23.41 19.43 -10.90
N ARG A 100 -22.62 20.25 -10.19
CA ARG A 100 -22.80 21.72 -10.16
C ARG A 100 -24.22 22.16 -9.77
N GLY A 101 -24.92 21.36 -8.96
CA GLY A 101 -26.29 21.62 -8.54
C GLY A 101 -26.47 22.55 -7.36
N LYS A 102 -25.40 22.94 -6.65
CA LYS A 102 -25.50 23.77 -5.45
C LYS A 102 -26.09 25.15 -5.76
N ALA A 103 -27.30 25.38 -5.28
CA ALA A 103 -27.96 26.68 -5.33
C ALA A 103 -27.73 27.49 -4.05
N THR A 104 -27.78 28.81 -4.17
CA THR A 104 -27.63 29.73 -3.03
C THR A 104 -28.65 29.44 -1.94
N GLY A 105 -28.18 29.27 -0.69
CA GLY A 105 -29.05 29.09 0.48
C GLY A 105 -29.54 27.66 0.72
N ILE A 106 -29.17 26.70 -0.14
CA ILE A 106 -29.38 25.27 0.10
C ILE A 106 -28.37 24.75 1.13
N LYS A 107 -28.85 23.93 2.07
CA LYS A 107 -28.03 23.26 3.09
C LYS A 107 -28.42 21.78 3.22
N VAL A 108 -27.54 20.99 3.83
CA VAL A 108 -27.82 19.61 4.23
C VAL A 108 -29.10 19.56 5.09
N GLY A 109 -29.99 18.61 4.79
CA GLY A 109 -31.32 18.46 5.40
C GLY A 109 -32.44 19.27 4.73
N ASP A 110 -32.15 20.07 3.72
CA ASP A 110 -33.18 20.70 2.91
C ASP A 110 -33.85 19.67 2.00
N VAL A 111 -35.19 19.73 1.92
CA VAL A 111 -35.97 19.00 0.90
C VAL A 111 -36.02 19.88 -0.34
N VAL A 112 -35.68 19.32 -1.49
CA VAL A 112 -35.56 20.05 -2.75
C VAL A 112 -36.36 19.40 -3.88
N THR A 113 -36.72 20.24 -4.84
CA THR A 113 -37.14 19.83 -6.18
C THR A 113 -36.05 20.22 -7.16
N ILE A 114 -35.63 19.26 -7.99
CA ILE A 114 -34.65 19.45 -9.05
C ILE A 114 -35.39 19.35 -10.38
N SER A 115 -35.31 20.40 -11.20
CA SER A 115 -36.02 20.49 -12.48
C SER A 115 -35.10 20.92 -13.60
N GLY A 116 -35.38 20.45 -14.82
CA GLY A 116 -34.61 20.80 -16.01
C GLY A 116 -33.22 20.15 -16.07
N GLY A 117 -32.93 19.18 -15.19
CA GLY A 117 -31.74 18.34 -15.28
C GLY A 117 -31.91 17.24 -16.32
N VAL A 118 -30.81 16.58 -16.67
CA VAL A 118 -30.79 15.34 -17.47
C VAL A 118 -29.95 14.28 -16.78
N LYS A 119 -30.30 13.01 -16.98
CA LYS A 119 -29.44 11.88 -16.57
C LYS A 119 -28.13 11.94 -17.35
N SER A 120 -27.02 11.74 -16.66
CA SER A 120 -25.68 11.65 -17.23
C SER A 120 -24.97 10.44 -16.64
N GLU A 121 -24.31 9.68 -17.51
CA GLU A 121 -23.35 8.65 -17.09
C GLU A 121 -21.98 9.25 -17.31
N PHE A 122 -21.35 9.71 -16.24
CA PHE A 122 -20.03 10.30 -16.31
C PHE A 122 -18.97 9.20 -16.20
N MET A 123 -18.09 9.15 -17.19
CA MET A 123 -16.96 8.24 -17.23
C MET A 123 -15.71 9.04 -17.54
N ILE A 124 -14.63 8.78 -16.82
CA ILE A 124 -13.34 9.39 -17.13
C ILE A 124 -12.67 8.61 -18.27
N ASN A 125 -12.01 9.31 -19.20
CA ASN A 125 -11.37 8.69 -20.35
C ASN A 125 -10.42 7.54 -19.94
N GLY A 126 -10.72 6.33 -20.40
CA GLY A 126 -9.91 5.13 -20.16
C GLY A 126 -10.42 4.25 -19.03
N ASP A 127 -11.49 4.66 -18.34
CA ASP A 127 -12.21 3.87 -17.35
C ASP A 127 -13.28 2.99 -18.02
N THR A 128 -13.71 1.93 -17.32
CA THR A 128 -14.84 1.07 -17.73
C THR A 128 -16.10 1.33 -16.92
N ASP A 129 -15.97 1.95 -15.74
CA ASP A 129 -17.08 2.24 -14.84
C ASP A 129 -17.57 3.68 -15.02
N SER A 130 -18.88 3.91 -14.87
CA SER A 130 -19.50 5.24 -14.90
C SER A 130 -20.21 5.55 -13.59
N VAL A 131 -20.42 6.83 -13.35
CA VAL A 131 -21.21 7.37 -12.24
C VAL A 131 -22.49 8.00 -12.80
N THR A 132 -23.64 7.63 -12.23
CA THR A 132 -24.92 8.27 -12.51
C THR A 132 -24.98 9.62 -11.82
N GLU A 133 -25.02 10.69 -12.61
CA GLU A 133 -25.17 12.05 -12.10
C GLU A 133 -26.35 12.77 -12.78
N ILE A 134 -26.84 13.81 -12.12
CA ILE A 134 -27.75 14.79 -12.74
C ILE A 134 -26.95 16.05 -13.06
N GLN A 135 -27.07 16.51 -14.30
CA GLN A 135 -26.46 17.77 -14.74
C GLN A 135 -27.41 18.61 -15.58
N ALA A 136 -27.07 19.88 -15.78
CA ALA A 136 -27.78 20.74 -16.73
C ALA A 136 -27.59 20.22 -18.18
N PRO A 137 -28.65 20.22 -19.01
CA PRO A 137 -28.52 19.86 -20.42
C PRO A 137 -27.61 20.85 -21.16
N GLN A 138 -26.98 20.40 -22.23
CA GLN A 138 -26.10 21.25 -23.04
C GLN A 138 -26.84 22.50 -23.55
N GLY A 139 -26.44 23.68 -23.09
CA GLY A 139 -27.07 24.95 -23.44
C GLY A 139 -28.39 25.26 -22.73
N GLY A 140 -28.79 24.43 -21.75
CA GLY A 140 -29.93 24.69 -20.88
C GLY A 140 -29.54 24.93 -19.42
N SER A 141 -30.53 24.91 -18.53
CA SER A 141 -30.35 25.17 -17.11
C SER A 141 -31.07 24.12 -16.26
N MET A 142 -30.42 23.71 -15.17
CA MET A 142 -31.02 22.95 -14.09
C MET A 142 -31.30 23.89 -12.92
N THR A 143 -32.45 23.72 -12.27
CA THR A 143 -32.83 24.49 -11.08
C THR A 143 -32.99 23.57 -9.88
N VAL A 144 -32.57 24.07 -8.71
CA VAL A 144 -32.72 23.38 -7.42
C VAL A 144 -33.49 24.31 -6.52
N THR A 145 -34.71 23.93 -6.18
CA THR A 145 -35.62 24.74 -5.38
C THR A 145 -35.87 24.06 -4.05
N LYS A 146 -35.60 24.75 -2.94
CA LYS A 146 -35.98 24.28 -1.61
C LYS A 146 -37.50 24.27 -1.47
N THR A 147 -38.06 23.12 -1.14
CA THR A 147 -39.50 22.93 -0.88
C THR A 147 -39.81 22.65 0.58
N GLY A 148 -38.79 22.32 1.39
CA GLY A 148 -38.95 22.09 2.82
C GLY A 148 -37.65 21.74 3.54
N THR A 149 -37.79 21.11 4.69
CA THR A 149 -36.68 20.53 5.47
C THR A 149 -37.13 19.20 6.05
N ALA A 150 -36.23 18.23 6.09
CA ALA A 150 -36.46 16.93 6.70
C ALA A 150 -35.17 16.45 7.37
N PRO A 151 -35.24 15.51 8.32
CA PRO A 151 -34.06 14.82 8.81
C PRO A 151 -33.30 14.21 7.64
N VAL A 152 -31.96 14.31 7.65
CA VAL A 152 -31.13 13.57 6.69
C VAL A 152 -31.42 12.07 6.88
N PRO A 153 -31.60 11.29 5.79
CA PRO A 153 -31.77 9.85 5.90
C PRO A 153 -30.69 9.22 6.76
N ALA A 154 -31.06 8.21 7.56
CA ALA A 154 -30.10 7.49 8.37
C ALA A 154 -29.04 6.83 7.45
N PRO A 155 -27.73 6.95 7.76
CA PRO A 155 -26.71 6.29 6.97
C PRO A 155 -26.94 4.78 6.90
N GLN A 156 -26.76 4.20 5.72
CA GLN A 156 -26.83 2.75 5.54
C GLN A 156 -25.54 2.11 6.04
N VAL A 157 -25.64 1.06 6.87
CA VAL A 157 -24.46 0.35 7.35
C VAL A 157 -23.95 -0.56 6.24
N VAL A 158 -22.74 -0.29 5.75
CA VAL A 158 -22.12 -1.02 4.64
C VAL A 158 -20.83 -1.67 5.13
N ASP A 159 -20.71 -2.98 4.93
CA ASP A 159 -19.50 -3.74 5.18
C ASP A 159 -18.59 -3.64 3.95
N VAL A 160 -17.71 -2.65 3.95
CA VAL A 160 -16.78 -2.40 2.83
C VAL A 160 -15.79 -3.54 2.64
N LEU A 161 -15.44 -4.29 3.69
CA LEU A 161 -14.59 -5.47 3.57
C LEU A 161 -15.32 -6.56 2.77
N ALA A 162 -16.58 -6.82 3.10
CA ALA A 162 -17.40 -7.77 2.35
C ALA A 162 -17.53 -7.40 0.87
N ILE A 163 -17.48 -6.11 0.53
CA ILE A 163 -17.37 -5.66 -0.86
C ILE A 163 -15.97 -5.96 -1.41
N GLY A 164 -14.93 -5.52 -0.73
CA GLY A 164 -13.54 -5.68 -1.18
C GLY A 164 -13.17 -7.12 -1.51
N ILE A 165 -13.58 -8.09 -0.69
CA ILE A 165 -13.21 -9.51 -0.87
C ILE A 165 -13.96 -10.24 -2.00
N LYS A 166 -14.83 -9.56 -2.74
CA LYS A 166 -15.51 -10.19 -3.89
C LYS A 166 -14.47 -10.59 -4.94
N ALA A 167 -14.70 -11.74 -5.58
CA ALA A 167 -13.72 -12.42 -6.39
C ALA A 167 -13.32 -11.62 -7.65
N THR A 168 -14.26 -10.88 -8.23
CA THR A 168 -14.03 -10.10 -9.45
C THR A 168 -14.28 -8.62 -9.24
N GLU A 169 -13.60 -7.80 -10.04
CA GLU A 169 -13.81 -6.35 -10.05
C GLU A 169 -15.26 -6.00 -10.44
N ALA A 170 -15.84 -6.72 -11.39
CA ALA A 170 -17.24 -6.54 -11.78
C ALA A 170 -18.21 -6.77 -10.61
N GLU A 171 -17.98 -7.78 -9.76
CA GLU A 171 -18.81 -8.01 -8.57
C GLU A 171 -18.63 -6.92 -7.51
N ARG A 172 -17.42 -6.35 -7.39
CA ARG A 172 -17.14 -5.22 -6.51
C ARG A 172 -17.85 -3.97 -6.99
N SER A 173 -17.68 -3.61 -8.26
CA SER A 173 -18.30 -2.43 -8.85
C SER A 173 -19.83 -2.53 -8.79
N ALA A 174 -20.42 -3.68 -9.15
CA ALA A 174 -21.87 -3.89 -9.04
C ALA A 174 -22.43 -3.78 -7.60
N GLU A 175 -21.61 -4.06 -6.58
CA GLU A 175 -22.02 -3.85 -5.19
C GLU A 175 -21.87 -2.39 -4.77
N TRP A 176 -20.80 -1.74 -5.19
CA TRP A 176 -20.55 -0.33 -4.87
C TRP A 176 -21.53 0.62 -5.59
N GLU A 177 -21.96 0.29 -6.79
CA GLU A 177 -22.97 1.03 -7.58
C GLU A 177 -24.28 1.24 -6.80
N LYS A 178 -24.67 0.28 -5.96
CA LYS A 178 -25.83 0.40 -5.05
C LYS A 178 -25.72 1.58 -4.10
N TRP A 179 -24.52 2.01 -3.77
CA TRP A 179 -24.26 3.00 -2.74
C TRP A 179 -23.90 4.36 -3.33
N GLU A 180 -23.81 4.48 -4.65
CA GLU A 180 -23.47 5.73 -5.31
C GLU A 180 -24.44 6.87 -4.94
N GLY A 181 -23.88 7.99 -4.48
CA GLY A 181 -24.62 9.13 -3.94
C GLY A 181 -25.36 8.87 -2.62
N VAL A 182 -25.32 7.65 -2.09
CA VAL A 182 -25.97 7.26 -0.83
C VAL A 182 -25.06 7.59 0.35
N LEU A 183 -25.66 8.09 1.43
CA LEU A 183 -25.00 8.24 2.71
C LEU A 183 -24.85 6.88 3.39
N ILE A 184 -23.61 6.45 3.61
CA ILE A 184 -23.29 5.19 4.27
C ILE A 184 -22.49 5.43 5.56
N THR A 185 -22.49 4.42 6.42
CA THR A 185 -21.52 4.27 7.51
C THR A 185 -20.85 2.91 7.39
N THR A 186 -19.52 2.90 7.36
CA THR A 186 -18.71 1.69 7.54
C THR A 186 -18.06 1.71 8.92
N THR A 187 -17.77 0.55 9.48
CA THR A 187 -17.19 0.43 10.82
C THR A 187 -15.93 -0.41 10.80
N ASN A 188 -15.01 -0.10 11.72
CA ASN A 188 -13.80 -0.90 11.93
C ASN A 188 -12.96 -1.05 10.65
N VAL A 189 -12.61 0.07 10.02
CA VAL A 189 -11.76 0.11 8.81
C VAL A 189 -10.40 0.72 9.13
N VAL A 190 -9.33 0.17 8.57
CA VAL A 190 -7.95 0.64 8.77
C VAL A 190 -7.62 1.73 7.76
N ALA A 191 -6.86 2.74 8.18
CA ALA A 191 -6.21 3.69 7.27
C ALA A 191 -4.88 3.12 6.75
N PHE A 192 -4.78 2.77 5.47
CA PHE A 192 -3.58 2.13 4.90
C PHE A 192 -2.41 3.08 4.67
N GLY A 193 -2.64 4.38 4.81
CA GLY A 193 -1.62 5.38 4.61
C GLY A 193 -1.96 6.67 5.35
N ASN A 194 -0.95 7.52 5.47
CA ASN A 194 -1.20 8.91 5.81
C ASN A 194 -1.95 9.57 4.64
N PRO A 195 -2.85 10.54 4.91
CA PRO A 195 -3.51 11.29 3.84
C PRO A 195 -2.49 11.84 2.85
N SER A 196 -2.64 11.45 1.59
CA SER A 196 -1.81 11.91 0.49
C SER A 196 -2.61 12.90 -0.35
N CYS A 197 -1.98 13.94 -0.87
CA CYS A 197 -2.74 14.94 -1.60
C CYS A 197 -3.25 14.39 -2.95
N ILE A 198 -4.47 14.76 -3.33
CA ILE A 198 -5.12 14.31 -4.56
C ILE A 198 -4.46 15.05 -5.72
N THR A 199 -3.50 14.42 -6.40
CA THR A 199 -2.83 15.04 -7.56
C THR A 199 -3.42 14.54 -8.87
N SER A 200 -3.90 15.46 -9.70
CA SER A 200 -3.93 15.23 -11.14
C SER A 200 -2.54 15.55 -11.69
N ARG A 201 -1.66 14.54 -11.83
CA ARG A 201 -0.30 14.65 -12.42
C ARG A 201 0.83 15.23 -11.53
N GLY A 202 0.87 14.87 -10.24
CA GLY A 202 2.07 15.06 -9.41
C GLY A 202 2.35 16.49 -8.91
N ASN A 203 1.38 17.40 -8.97
CA ASN A 203 1.49 18.70 -8.33
C ASN A 203 0.39 18.88 -7.28
N CYS A 204 0.79 19.07 -6.02
CA CYS A 204 -0.12 19.31 -4.91
C CYS A 204 -0.52 20.78 -4.87
N THR A 205 -1.52 21.14 -5.66
CA THR A 205 -2.02 22.52 -5.73
C THR A 205 -2.98 22.86 -4.59
N ASP A 206 -3.61 21.86 -3.95
CA ASP A 206 -4.50 22.05 -2.81
C ASP A 206 -4.17 21.04 -1.70
N ALA A 207 -3.44 21.49 -0.67
CA ALA A 207 -3.05 20.65 0.46
C ALA A 207 -4.23 20.24 1.36
N THR A 208 -5.41 20.84 1.17
CA THR A 208 -6.61 20.47 1.94
C THR A 208 -7.34 19.26 1.33
N ARG A 209 -7.07 18.94 0.05
CA ARG A 209 -7.66 17.81 -0.67
C ARG A 209 -6.70 16.63 -0.67
N THR A 210 -7.03 15.66 0.17
CA THR A 210 -6.23 14.47 0.43
C THR A 210 -7.09 13.23 0.35
N ASN A 211 -6.48 12.10 -0.01
CA ASN A 211 -7.10 10.80 0.03
C ASN A 211 -6.20 9.76 0.68
N LEU A 212 -6.82 8.64 1.06
CA LEU A 212 -6.15 7.44 1.55
C LEU A 212 -7.01 6.21 1.24
N SER A 213 -6.37 5.07 1.07
CA SER A 213 -7.06 3.78 0.97
C SER A 213 -7.43 3.25 2.34
N ILE A 214 -8.61 2.64 2.44
CA ILE A 214 -9.07 1.95 3.63
C ILE A 214 -9.36 0.48 3.36
N THR A 215 -9.61 -0.29 4.42
CA THR A 215 -10.15 -1.66 4.34
C THR A 215 -11.28 -1.76 3.31
N GLY A 216 -11.24 -2.80 2.47
CA GLY A 216 -12.31 -3.06 1.50
C GLY A 216 -12.18 -2.34 0.15
N VAL A 217 -10.97 -1.96 -0.24
CA VAL A 217 -10.58 -1.26 -1.50
C VAL A 217 -11.20 0.11 -1.76
N ALA A 218 -12.07 0.60 -0.89
CA ALA A 218 -12.54 1.99 -0.94
C ALA A 218 -11.45 2.98 -0.56
N LYS A 219 -11.63 4.22 -1.01
CA LYS A 219 -10.84 5.37 -0.56
C LYS A 219 -11.67 6.31 0.29
N LEU A 220 -11.02 6.99 1.23
CA LEU A 220 -11.58 8.20 1.83
C LEU A 220 -11.00 9.40 1.11
N GLU A 221 -11.81 10.41 0.82
CA GLU A 221 -11.30 11.70 0.36
C GLU A 221 -11.82 12.86 1.21
N SER A 222 -10.96 13.84 1.47
CA SER A 222 -11.27 15.04 2.24
C SER A 222 -11.96 16.13 1.41
N ASN A 223 -12.67 15.76 0.34
CA ASN A 223 -13.29 16.73 -0.58
C ASN A 223 -14.39 17.56 0.10
N LEU A 224 -15.06 17.00 1.12
CA LEU A 224 -16.16 17.67 1.83
C LEU A 224 -15.79 18.11 3.25
N ALA A 225 -14.75 17.53 3.85
CA ALA A 225 -14.26 17.92 5.16
C ALA A 225 -12.81 17.49 5.39
N ALA A 226 -12.12 18.19 6.28
CA ALA A 226 -10.79 17.79 6.73
C ALA A 226 -10.86 16.48 7.51
N PHE A 227 -9.86 15.63 7.31
CA PHE A 227 -9.65 14.46 8.14
C PHE A 227 -9.25 14.84 9.58
N PRO A 228 -9.64 14.04 10.60
CA PRO A 228 -9.07 14.16 11.92
C PRO A 228 -7.58 13.78 11.92
N THR A 229 -6.88 14.02 13.01
CA THR A 229 -5.50 13.54 13.15
C THR A 229 -5.46 12.04 13.41
N PHE A 230 -4.72 11.30 12.57
CA PHE A 230 -4.40 9.88 12.72
C PHE A 230 -3.08 9.59 12.00
N LYS A 231 -2.61 8.35 12.10
CA LYS A 231 -1.46 7.81 11.36
C LYS A 231 -1.86 6.58 10.54
N ALA A 232 -1.06 6.26 9.53
CA ALA A 232 -1.17 4.97 8.83
C ALA A 232 -1.21 3.80 9.84
N GLY A 233 -2.10 2.84 9.59
CA GLY A 233 -2.39 1.70 10.46
C GLY A 233 -3.39 1.97 11.59
N ASP A 234 -3.84 3.22 11.80
CA ASP A 234 -4.90 3.49 12.77
C ASP A 234 -6.23 2.86 12.33
N CYS A 235 -6.96 2.33 13.30
CA CYS A 235 -8.29 1.78 13.11
C CYS A 235 -9.36 2.85 13.34
N PHE A 236 -10.20 3.10 12.35
CA PHE A 236 -11.40 3.92 12.50
C PHE A 236 -12.52 3.06 13.09
N ALA A 237 -13.13 3.53 14.18
CA ALA A 237 -14.33 2.92 14.75
C ALA A 237 -15.49 2.99 13.74
N SER A 238 -15.63 4.14 13.08
CA SER A 238 -16.59 4.31 11.98
C SER A 238 -16.18 5.44 11.04
N VAL A 239 -16.57 5.30 9.77
CA VAL A 239 -16.52 6.37 8.77
C VAL A 239 -17.90 6.53 8.16
N THR A 240 -18.47 7.73 8.23
CA THR A 240 -19.74 8.09 7.61
C THR A 240 -19.49 9.03 6.44
N GLY A 241 -20.19 8.85 5.32
CA GLY A 241 -20.00 9.72 4.17
C GLY A 241 -20.86 9.32 2.99
N VAL A 242 -20.97 10.22 2.02
CA VAL A 242 -21.62 9.89 0.74
C VAL A 242 -20.63 9.14 -0.14
N VAL A 243 -21.07 8.08 -0.80
CA VAL A 243 -20.23 7.35 -1.76
C VAL A 243 -20.29 8.05 -3.11
N ASP A 244 -19.18 8.05 -3.83
CA ASP A 244 -19.07 8.50 -5.21
C ASP A 244 -18.07 7.62 -5.96
N TYR A 245 -17.97 7.78 -7.27
CA TYR A 245 -16.97 7.11 -8.10
C TYR A 245 -16.10 8.12 -8.86
N VAL A 246 -14.81 8.14 -8.53
CA VAL A 246 -13.80 9.00 -9.17
C VAL A 246 -12.51 8.22 -9.35
N PHE A 247 -12.40 7.44 -10.44
CA PHE A 247 -11.36 6.41 -10.67
C PHE A 247 -11.36 5.24 -9.68
N ASP A 248 -11.91 5.45 -8.50
CA ASP A 248 -12.13 4.47 -7.45
C ASP A 248 -13.44 4.84 -6.74
N TYR A 249 -14.06 3.87 -6.06
CA TYR A 249 -15.13 4.17 -5.13
C TYR A 249 -14.57 4.89 -3.90
N VAL A 250 -15.14 6.07 -3.66
CA VAL A 250 -14.69 7.01 -2.64
C VAL A 250 -15.83 7.28 -1.67
N ILE A 251 -15.51 7.34 -0.38
CA ILE A 251 -16.41 7.83 0.65
C ILE A 251 -15.97 9.25 0.98
N PHE A 252 -16.92 10.19 0.93
CA PHE A 252 -16.70 11.58 1.30
C PHE A 252 -17.31 11.89 2.67
N PRO A 253 -16.50 11.96 3.75
CA PRO A 253 -16.96 12.43 5.05
C PRO A 253 -17.43 13.87 4.95
N ARG A 254 -18.63 14.17 5.44
CA ARG A 254 -19.25 15.50 5.31
C ARG A 254 -18.72 16.47 6.37
N THR A 255 -18.21 15.92 7.45
CA THR A 255 -17.60 16.62 8.58
C THR A 255 -16.41 15.82 9.10
N THR A 256 -15.51 16.47 9.83
CA THR A 256 -14.40 15.77 10.50
C THR A 256 -14.91 14.72 11.50
N ASP A 257 -16.04 14.98 12.13
CA ASP A 257 -16.68 14.07 13.11
C ASP A 257 -17.27 12.81 12.46
N ASP A 258 -17.47 12.80 11.14
CA ASP A 258 -17.89 11.60 10.43
C ASP A 258 -16.77 10.53 10.37
N VAL A 259 -15.51 10.87 10.70
CA VAL A 259 -14.40 9.92 10.84
C VAL A 259 -14.07 9.74 12.32
N VAL A 260 -14.53 8.63 12.89
CA VAL A 260 -14.34 8.32 14.31
C VAL A 260 -13.13 7.41 14.47
N THR A 261 -12.05 7.92 15.08
CA THR A 261 -10.83 7.15 15.36
C THR A 261 -10.96 6.24 16.58
N GLY A 262 -9.97 5.37 16.83
CA GLY A 262 -9.91 4.53 18.03
C GLY A 262 -10.77 3.27 17.96
N GLY A 263 -11.05 2.78 16.76
CA GLY A 263 -11.68 1.47 16.57
C GLY A 263 -10.79 0.35 17.08
N THR A 264 -11.40 -0.77 17.47
CA THR A 264 -10.68 -1.96 17.93
C THR A 264 -11.04 -3.23 17.16
N GLY A 265 -12.05 -3.15 16.29
CA GLY A 265 -12.56 -4.30 15.53
C GLY A 265 -11.98 -4.41 14.13
N CYS A 266 -11.00 -3.58 13.75
CA CYS A 266 -10.45 -3.64 12.40
C CYS A 266 -9.92 -5.03 12.10
N VAL A 267 -10.43 -5.60 11.03
CA VAL A 267 -9.99 -6.92 10.58
C VAL A 267 -8.58 -6.75 10.04
N ARG A 268 -7.63 -7.41 10.70
CA ARG A 268 -6.28 -7.57 10.17
C ARG A 268 -6.28 -8.79 9.27
N GLU A 269 -5.42 -8.77 8.27
CA GLU A 269 -4.98 -9.96 7.55
C GLU A 269 -4.54 -11.01 8.58
N LEU A 270 -5.37 -12.00 8.84
CA LEU A 270 -5.05 -13.06 9.80
C LEU A 270 -5.54 -14.36 9.20
N SER A 271 -4.64 -15.36 9.18
CA SER A 271 -4.93 -16.71 8.69
C SER A 271 -6.02 -17.45 9.49
N ASN A 272 -6.50 -16.90 10.61
CA ASN A 272 -7.56 -17.47 11.43
C ASN A 272 -8.87 -16.66 11.45
N GLY A 273 -9.01 -15.65 10.58
CA GLY A 273 -10.27 -14.93 10.38
C GLY A 273 -11.35 -15.80 9.71
N ALA A 274 -12.62 -15.44 9.89
CA ALA A 274 -13.75 -16.14 9.25
C ALA A 274 -13.76 -15.99 7.72
N ALA A 275 -13.10 -14.94 7.20
CA ALA A 275 -12.75 -14.78 5.79
C ALA A 275 -11.25 -15.04 5.66
N ASN A 276 -10.84 -15.87 4.69
CA ASN A 276 -9.44 -16.06 4.36
C ASN A 276 -8.91 -14.83 3.61
N LEU A 277 -8.68 -13.75 4.35
CA LEU A 277 -8.13 -12.47 3.86
C LEU A 277 -6.68 -12.57 3.39
N CYS A 278 -6.10 -13.77 3.45
CA CYS A 278 -4.75 -14.04 3.04
C CYS A 278 -4.65 -14.54 1.61
N ALA A 279 -5.74 -14.56 0.84
CA ALA A 279 -5.72 -15.05 -0.53
C ALA A 279 -6.66 -14.24 -1.46
N ASP A 280 -7.04 -13.03 -1.06
CA ASP A 280 -7.97 -12.17 -1.79
C ASP A 280 -7.29 -11.11 -2.68
N ALA A 281 -5.95 -11.09 -2.71
CA ALA A 281 -5.10 -10.14 -3.42
C ALA A 281 -5.13 -8.72 -2.87
N LEU A 282 -5.75 -8.49 -1.72
CA LEU A 282 -5.88 -7.19 -1.08
C LEU A 282 -4.89 -7.08 0.08
N ASP A 283 -4.46 -5.86 0.36
CA ASP A 283 -3.73 -5.51 1.59
C ASP A 283 -4.79 -5.08 2.61
N ASN A 284 -5.34 -6.00 3.40
CA ASN A 284 -6.48 -5.75 4.28
C ASN A 284 -6.11 -5.03 5.58
N ASP A 285 -4.81 -4.96 5.94
CA ASP A 285 -4.32 -4.27 7.14
C ASP A 285 -3.49 -2.98 6.85
N GLY A 286 -3.16 -2.72 5.58
CA GLY A 286 -2.55 -1.50 5.11
C GLY A 286 -1.05 -1.38 5.33
N ASN A 287 -0.36 -2.49 5.55
CA ASN A 287 1.07 -2.48 5.83
C ASN A 287 1.94 -2.51 4.55
N GLY A 288 1.32 -2.47 3.37
CA GLY A 288 1.96 -2.49 2.06
C GLY A 288 2.24 -3.89 1.52
N PHE A 289 1.73 -4.91 2.17
CA PHE A 289 1.85 -6.31 1.78
C PHE A 289 0.45 -6.91 1.66
N ASN A 290 0.18 -7.63 0.57
CA ASN A 290 -1.09 -8.32 0.38
C ASN A 290 -0.93 -9.83 0.54
N ASP A 291 -1.95 -10.48 1.09
CA ASP A 291 -2.06 -11.92 1.18
C ASP A 291 -0.83 -12.59 1.81
N CYS A 292 -0.28 -13.56 1.10
CA CYS A 292 0.88 -14.35 1.41
C CYS A 292 2.18 -13.55 1.46
N LYS A 293 2.18 -12.32 0.92
CA LYS A 293 3.29 -11.39 1.11
C LYS A 293 3.19 -10.66 2.44
N ASP A 294 1.99 -10.61 3.03
CA ASP A 294 1.74 -10.05 4.34
C ASP A 294 2.22 -11.01 5.44
N PHE A 295 2.98 -10.44 6.38
CA PHE A 295 3.48 -11.11 7.56
C PHE A 295 2.36 -11.54 8.51
N SER A 296 1.27 -10.78 8.56
CA SER A 296 0.10 -11.05 9.40
C SER A 296 -0.66 -12.32 8.93
N CYS A 297 -0.65 -12.57 7.62
CA CYS A 297 -1.13 -13.79 6.99
C CYS A 297 -0.21 -15.00 7.18
N GLN A 298 1.10 -14.77 7.28
CA GLN A 298 2.07 -15.81 7.65
C GLN A 298 2.05 -16.11 9.16
N ALA A 299 1.53 -15.19 9.98
CA ALA A 299 1.58 -15.23 11.43
C ALA A 299 0.21 -15.00 12.07
N GLY A 300 -0.74 -15.93 11.91
CA GLY A 300 -1.97 -15.89 12.68
C GLY A 300 -1.71 -15.83 14.20
N PRO A 301 -2.71 -15.48 15.04
CA PRO A 301 -2.59 -15.36 16.50
C PRO A 301 -2.12 -16.63 17.23
N GLY A 302 -2.06 -17.77 16.54
CA GLY A 302 -1.48 -19.04 17.01
C GLY A 302 -0.17 -19.47 16.32
N ALA A 303 0.33 -18.72 15.32
CA ALA A 303 1.50 -19.10 14.53
C ALA A 303 2.84 -18.87 15.24
N TRP A 304 2.85 -18.04 16.29
CA TRP A 304 4.01 -17.85 17.15
C TRP A 304 3.89 -18.72 18.41
N ARG A 305 4.31 -19.99 18.25
CA ARG A 305 4.76 -20.99 19.26
C ARG A 305 4.15 -22.37 18.97
N GLY A 306 4.67 -23.08 17.96
CA GLY A 306 4.58 -24.55 17.93
C GLY A 306 4.12 -25.21 16.63
N ALA A 307 5.09 -25.83 15.94
CA ALA A 307 5.06 -27.20 15.43
C ALA A 307 4.11 -27.69 14.31
N THR A 308 3.05 -27.02 13.86
CA THR A 308 2.19 -27.64 12.80
C THR A 308 1.68 -26.68 11.75
N CYS A 309 2.23 -26.80 10.54
CA CYS A 309 1.65 -26.36 9.28
C CYS A 309 1.12 -27.59 8.53
N THR A 310 -0.08 -27.53 7.96
CA THR A 310 -0.65 -28.61 7.14
C THR A 310 -0.61 -28.26 5.66
N ALA A 311 -0.73 -29.25 4.77
CA ALA A 311 -0.75 -29.01 3.33
C ALA A 311 -1.94 -28.17 2.83
N ALA A 312 -2.95 -27.93 3.67
CA ALA A 312 -4.05 -27.01 3.37
C ALA A 312 -3.65 -25.53 3.48
N ASP A 313 -2.54 -25.23 4.15
CA ASP A 313 -1.98 -23.87 4.35
C ASP A 313 -1.03 -23.45 3.20
N ALA A 314 -1.00 -24.23 2.11
CA ALA A 314 -0.02 -24.12 1.03
C ALA A 314 -0.21 -22.93 0.08
N THR A 315 -1.35 -22.23 0.14
CA THR A 315 -1.63 -21.10 -0.77
C THR A 315 -0.74 -19.89 -0.48
N CYS A 316 -0.33 -19.72 0.79
CA CYS A 316 0.53 -18.60 1.19
C CYS A 316 1.98 -18.87 1.46
N GLY A 317 2.41 -20.11 1.24
CA GLY A 317 3.61 -20.54 1.88
C GLY A 317 3.39 -20.36 3.38
N CYS A 318 3.18 -21.45 4.09
CA CYS A 318 3.87 -21.49 5.36
C CYS A 318 5.30 -21.09 5.04
N SER A 319 5.73 -19.89 5.44
CA SER A 319 7.08 -19.72 5.93
C SER A 319 7.16 -20.85 6.92
N ALA A 320 7.68 -21.98 6.45
CA ALA A 320 7.76 -23.16 7.25
C ALA A 320 8.36 -22.62 8.54
N ASN A 321 7.67 -22.87 9.65
CA ASN A 321 8.30 -22.90 10.95
C ASN A 321 9.37 -23.99 10.81
N LEU A 322 10.44 -23.65 10.10
CA LEU A 322 11.69 -24.35 10.03
C LEU A 322 12.18 -24.16 11.46
N PRO A 323 12.35 -25.27 12.18
CA PRO A 323 12.53 -25.29 13.62
C PRO A 323 13.53 -24.21 14.04
N LEU A 324 13.26 -23.52 15.16
CA LEU A 324 14.20 -22.67 15.92
C LEU A 324 15.59 -22.57 15.27
N GLY A 325 15.83 -21.50 14.50
CA GLY A 325 17.13 -21.29 13.82
C GLY A 325 17.08 -21.11 12.31
N THR A 326 16.13 -20.38 11.73
CA THR A 326 16.38 -19.74 10.43
C THR A 326 17.37 -18.60 10.63
N SER A 327 18.64 -18.95 10.54
CA SER A 327 19.76 -18.03 10.53
C SER A 327 19.70 -17.09 9.34
N VAL A 328 20.39 -15.96 9.48
CA VAL A 328 20.82 -15.07 8.39
C VAL A 328 21.35 -15.87 7.18
N ASN A 329 21.91 -17.07 7.41
CA ASN A 329 22.28 -18.04 6.36
C ASN A 329 21.20 -18.24 5.30
N LYS A 330 19.92 -18.32 5.66
CA LYS A 330 18.86 -18.58 4.66
C LYS A 330 18.50 -17.37 3.81
N ALA A 331 18.53 -16.17 4.40
CA ALA A 331 18.40 -14.93 3.61
C ALA A 331 19.56 -14.88 2.61
N ASN A 332 20.79 -15.06 3.08
CA ASN A 332 21.99 -14.94 2.25
C ASN A 332 22.14 -16.04 1.17
N THR A 333 21.55 -17.23 1.37
CA THR A 333 21.56 -18.32 0.37
C THR A 333 20.61 -18.10 -0.83
N GLY A 334 19.95 -16.94 -0.94
CA GLY A 334 19.16 -16.56 -2.11
C GLY A 334 17.65 -16.80 -1.98
N THR A 335 17.14 -16.90 -0.75
CA THR A 335 15.69 -16.86 -0.52
C THR A 335 15.16 -15.48 -0.91
N VAL A 336 14.25 -15.44 -1.88
CA VAL A 336 13.56 -14.21 -2.29
C VAL A 336 12.14 -14.23 -1.71
N GLY A 337 11.73 -13.12 -1.11
CA GLY A 337 10.40 -12.97 -0.51
C GLY A 337 10.46 -12.46 0.93
N PRO A 338 9.30 -12.42 1.61
CA PRO A 338 9.21 -11.99 3.00
C PRO A 338 10.10 -12.84 3.91
N VAL A 339 10.82 -12.20 4.83
CA VAL A 339 11.63 -12.85 5.85
C VAL A 339 11.36 -12.22 7.22
N ILE A 340 11.35 -13.07 8.25
CA ILE A 340 11.39 -12.66 9.64
C ILE A 340 12.61 -13.33 10.28
N LEU A 341 13.54 -12.50 10.77
CA LEU A 341 14.74 -12.91 11.46
C LEU A 341 14.59 -12.58 12.94
N ASN A 342 14.91 -13.53 13.80
CA ASN A 342 14.81 -13.35 15.24
C ASN A 342 16.19 -13.36 15.88
N ASP A 343 16.32 -12.59 16.95
CA ASP A 343 17.52 -12.60 17.81
C ASP A 343 18.83 -12.33 17.07
N VAL A 344 18.82 -11.40 16.12
CA VAL A 344 20.00 -11.04 15.31
C VAL A 344 20.83 -9.94 15.98
N PHE A 345 22.11 -9.85 15.61
CA PHE A 345 23.07 -8.91 16.18
C PHE A 345 23.57 -7.93 15.13
N VAL A 346 23.53 -6.63 15.43
CA VAL A 346 24.01 -5.59 14.52
C VAL A 346 25.54 -5.66 14.42
N THR A 347 26.07 -5.87 13.22
CA THR A 347 27.51 -5.98 12.97
C THR A 347 28.13 -4.69 12.45
N ALA A 348 27.37 -3.89 11.70
CA ALA A 348 27.77 -2.58 11.17
C ALA A 348 26.53 -1.71 10.88
N VAL A 349 26.71 -0.39 10.81
CA VAL A 349 25.63 0.59 10.59
C VAL A 349 26.10 1.66 9.61
N THR A 350 25.25 2.05 8.67
CA THR A 350 25.47 3.15 7.72
C THR A 350 24.24 4.09 7.69
N PRO A 351 24.33 5.26 7.03
CA PRO A 351 23.18 6.15 6.88
C PRO A 351 21.98 5.56 6.12
N THR A 352 22.17 4.48 5.36
CA THR A 352 21.16 3.88 4.49
C THR A 352 20.74 2.46 4.91
N GLY A 353 21.28 1.96 6.02
CA GLY A 353 20.97 0.63 6.52
C GLY A 353 21.95 0.11 7.56
N PHE A 354 21.90 -1.18 7.82
CA PHE A 354 22.78 -1.85 8.78
C PHE A 354 22.97 -3.33 8.41
N TRP A 355 24.04 -3.94 8.90
CA TRP A 355 24.30 -5.36 8.74
C TRP A 355 23.97 -6.10 10.02
N ILE A 356 23.46 -7.31 9.87
CA ILE A 356 23.10 -8.18 10.98
C ILE A 356 23.76 -9.55 10.84
N ALA A 357 24.03 -10.18 11.96
CA ALA A 357 24.46 -11.56 12.08
C ALA A 357 23.48 -12.40 12.90
N ASP A 358 23.41 -13.70 12.60
CA ASP A 358 22.58 -14.68 13.32
C ASP A 358 23.16 -15.09 14.68
N ALA A 359 24.44 -14.83 14.91
CA ALA A 359 25.15 -15.22 16.11
C ALA A 359 26.24 -14.21 16.48
N LEU A 360 26.70 -14.31 17.73
CA LEU A 360 27.87 -13.57 18.23
C LEU A 360 29.20 -14.09 17.65
N GLN A 361 29.20 -15.22 16.93
CA GLN A 361 30.35 -15.68 16.17
C GLN A 361 29.95 -15.68 14.70
N ALA A 362 30.56 -14.81 13.90
CA ALA A 362 30.29 -14.76 12.48
C ALA A 362 30.67 -16.09 11.80
N ALA A 363 29.87 -16.46 10.80
CA ALA A 363 30.00 -17.71 10.06
C ALA A 363 29.77 -17.47 8.56
N SER A 364 30.07 -18.49 7.75
CA SER A 364 29.70 -18.52 6.34
C SER A 364 28.17 -18.44 6.17
N ASN A 365 27.72 -17.53 5.32
CA ASN A 365 26.35 -17.06 5.09
C ASN A 365 25.73 -16.30 6.27
N GLY A 366 26.48 -16.06 7.36
CA GLY A 366 25.95 -15.60 8.65
C GLY A 366 25.60 -14.12 8.69
N GLY A 367 25.84 -13.36 7.63
CA GLY A 367 25.58 -11.92 7.54
C GLY A 367 24.61 -11.52 6.42
N THR A 368 23.82 -10.47 6.61
CA THR A 368 22.98 -9.86 5.54
C THR A 368 22.84 -8.37 5.79
N PHE A 369 22.63 -7.61 4.71
CA PHE A 369 22.33 -6.19 4.78
C PHE A 369 20.82 -5.93 4.92
N VAL A 370 20.46 -4.98 5.76
CA VAL A 370 19.10 -4.48 5.99
C VAL A 370 19.04 -3.04 5.49
N PHE A 371 18.35 -2.82 4.38
CA PHE A 371 18.27 -1.55 3.68
C PHE A 371 17.07 -0.73 4.15
N THR A 372 17.30 0.37 4.87
CA THR A 372 16.24 1.19 5.50
C THR A 372 15.71 2.30 4.60
N SER A 373 16.04 2.28 3.31
CA SER A 373 15.90 3.43 2.39
C SER A 373 16.68 4.65 2.93
N ALA A 374 16.60 5.84 2.34
CA ALA A 374 17.46 6.98 2.72
C ALA A 374 17.24 7.52 4.16
N THR A 375 16.41 6.85 4.96
CA THR A 375 16.22 7.12 6.39
C THR A 375 17.28 6.39 7.19
N PRO A 376 18.04 7.10 8.05
CA PRO A 376 18.98 6.47 8.97
C PRO A 376 18.29 5.41 9.85
N PRO A 377 18.99 4.33 10.21
CA PRO A 377 18.51 3.39 11.21
C PRO A 377 18.16 4.11 12.53
N ALA A 378 17.25 3.51 13.31
CA ALA A 378 16.89 4.06 14.63
C ALA A 378 18.12 4.17 15.54
N ALA A 379 18.13 5.16 16.45
CA ALA A 379 19.32 5.52 17.23
C ALA A 379 19.83 4.41 18.16
N ASP A 380 18.97 3.45 18.49
CA ASP A 380 19.27 2.25 19.29
C ASP A 380 19.87 1.10 18.45
N VAL A 381 19.81 1.16 17.12
CA VAL A 381 20.46 0.23 16.19
C VAL A 381 21.94 0.58 16.10
N VAL A 382 22.72 0.12 17.08
CA VAL A 382 24.16 0.32 17.19
C VAL A 382 24.93 -1.00 17.10
N ILE A 383 26.21 -0.97 16.73
CA ILE A 383 27.07 -2.17 16.64
C ILE A 383 27.04 -2.94 17.98
N GLY A 384 26.77 -4.24 17.90
CA GLY A 384 26.65 -5.14 19.05
C GLY A 384 25.26 -5.16 19.71
N ALA A 385 24.34 -4.30 19.29
CA ALA A 385 22.95 -4.38 19.73
C ALA A 385 22.28 -5.66 19.22
N LYS A 386 21.36 -6.20 20.01
CA LYS A 386 20.53 -7.34 19.61
C LYS A 386 19.16 -6.83 19.18
N LEU A 387 18.70 -7.27 18.01
CA LEU A 387 17.35 -7.00 17.51
C LEU A 387 16.50 -8.26 17.73
N PRO A 388 15.49 -8.22 18.62
CA PRO A 388 14.62 -9.38 18.85
C PRO A 388 13.96 -9.87 17.58
N THR A 389 13.58 -8.95 16.69
CA THR A 389 12.95 -9.24 15.40
C THR A 389 13.37 -8.22 14.36
N VAL A 390 13.73 -8.69 13.17
CA VAL A 390 13.89 -7.91 11.93
C VAL A 390 13.06 -8.61 10.87
N GLN A 391 12.14 -7.87 10.24
CA GLN A 391 11.32 -8.38 9.14
C GLN A 391 11.45 -7.49 7.92
N GLY A 392 11.20 -8.04 6.72
CA GLY A 392 11.20 -7.30 5.46
C GLY A 392 11.19 -8.23 4.26
N ILE A 393 11.47 -7.72 3.06
CA ILE A 393 11.58 -8.52 1.84
C ILE A 393 13.04 -8.81 1.53
N SER A 394 13.44 -10.07 1.64
CA SER A 394 14.71 -10.56 1.12
C SER A 394 14.69 -10.58 -0.41
N GLY A 395 15.72 -10.06 -1.04
CA GLY A 395 15.82 -10.03 -2.50
C GLY A 395 17.25 -9.82 -2.98
N THR A 396 17.49 -10.16 -4.25
CA THR A 396 18.80 -9.95 -4.86
C THR A 396 18.98 -8.50 -5.33
N PHE A 397 20.10 -7.88 -5.00
CA PHE A 397 20.50 -6.55 -5.42
C PHE A 397 21.69 -6.59 -6.39
N GLY A 398 21.63 -5.77 -7.44
CA GLY A 398 22.65 -5.67 -8.49
C GLY A 398 22.13 -6.06 -9.88
N THR A 399 22.73 -5.48 -10.92
CA THR A 399 22.35 -5.66 -12.33
C THR A 399 23.25 -6.64 -13.10
N LYS A 400 24.34 -7.09 -12.48
CA LYS A 400 25.34 -7.99 -13.05
C LYS A 400 25.12 -9.44 -12.58
N THR A 401 26.02 -10.33 -12.98
CA THR A 401 25.93 -11.78 -12.76
C THR A 401 25.92 -12.13 -11.27
N GLU A 402 26.89 -11.64 -10.50
CA GLU A 402 26.86 -11.76 -9.04
C GLU A 402 26.01 -10.65 -8.44
N LYS A 403 25.14 -11.05 -7.51
CA LYS A 403 24.21 -10.19 -6.80
C LYS A 403 24.40 -10.35 -5.30
N LEU A 404 24.10 -9.30 -4.55
CA LEU A 404 23.98 -9.36 -3.10
C LEU A 404 22.58 -9.79 -2.71
N VAL A 405 22.41 -10.38 -1.53
CA VAL A 405 21.09 -10.44 -0.92
C VAL A 405 20.98 -9.32 0.10
N GLN A 406 19.84 -8.62 0.09
CA GLN A 406 19.49 -7.62 1.09
C GLN A 406 18.04 -7.78 1.52
N ILE A 407 17.73 -7.27 2.71
CA ILE A 407 16.37 -7.12 3.22
C ILE A 407 15.91 -5.70 2.94
N SER A 408 14.85 -5.53 2.16
CA SER A 408 14.25 -4.24 1.79
C SER A 408 12.91 -4.04 2.51
N ILE A 409 12.45 -2.79 2.62
CA ILE A 409 11.23 -2.41 3.37
C ILE A 409 11.25 -3.00 4.80
N PRO A 410 12.34 -2.80 5.56
CA PRO A 410 12.49 -3.48 6.82
C PRO A 410 11.66 -2.83 7.93
N THR A 411 11.16 -3.66 8.84
CA THR A 411 10.77 -3.23 10.19
C THR A 411 11.67 -3.95 11.18
N ALA A 412 12.20 -3.22 12.16
CA ALA A 412 13.00 -3.79 13.24
C ALA A 412 12.36 -3.47 14.59
N ALA A 413 12.36 -4.45 15.49
CA ALA A 413 11.99 -4.22 16.89
C ALA A 413 13.01 -3.30 17.57
N THR A 414 12.59 -2.64 18.66
CA THR A 414 13.49 -1.87 19.52
C THR A 414 14.69 -2.70 19.92
N ALA A 415 15.88 -2.14 19.72
CA ALA A 415 17.12 -2.82 19.99
C ALA A 415 17.30 -2.98 21.51
N VAL A 416 17.85 -4.13 21.90
CA VAL A 416 18.19 -4.44 23.29
C VAL A 416 19.70 -4.68 23.42
N ALA A 417 20.18 -4.70 24.66
CA ALA A 417 21.57 -5.03 24.93
C ALA A 417 21.94 -6.39 24.33
N GLY A 418 22.96 -6.41 23.48
CA GLY A 418 23.48 -7.60 22.84
C GLY A 418 24.91 -7.92 23.27
N GLY A 419 25.74 -8.31 22.32
CA GLY A 419 27.14 -8.64 22.54
C GLY A 419 27.97 -8.32 21.30
N ALA A 420 29.30 -8.26 21.48
CA ALA A 420 30.21 -8.06 20.38
C ALA A 420 30.22 -9.30 19.47
N VAL A 421 29.94 -9.11 18.18
CA VAL A 421 30.09 -10.16 17.18
C VAL A 421 31.58 -10.35 16.87
N LEU A 422 32.07 -11.56 17.06
CA LEU A 422 33.42 -11.99 16.74
C LEU A 422 33.53 -12.30 15.25
N PRO A 423 34.60 -11.86 14.56
CA PRO A 423 34.73 -12.06 13.13
C PRO A 423 35.01 -13.53 12.77
N PHE A 424 34.67 -13.91 11.54
CA PHE A 424 35.13 -15.15 10.93
C PHE A 424 36.55 -14.95 10.36
N VAL A 425 37.52 -15.71 10.85
CA VAL A 425 38.90 -15.63 10.36
C VAL A 425 39.03 -16.39 9.04
N SER A 426 39.50 -15.70 8.00
CA SER A 426 39.73 -16.27 6.67
C SER A 426 40.99 -15.69 6.03
N ASN A 427 41.21 -15.99 4.76
CA ASN A 427 42.33 -15.48 3.97
C ASN A 427 41.86 -14.67 2.75
N ALA A 428 42.74 -13.83 2.23
CA ALA A 428 42.48 -12.96 1.09
C ALA A 428 42.16 -13.75 -0.19
N THR A 429 42.71 -14.95 -0.38
CA THR A 429 42.42 -15.80 -1.55
C THR A 429 40.93 -16.17 -1.58
N THR A 430 40.40 -16.66 -0.46
CA THR A 430 38.98 -17.03 -0.33
C THR A 430 38.09 -15.81 -0.43
N LEU A 431 38.39 -14.76 0.33
CA LEU A 431 37.51 -13.60 0.45
C LEU A 431 37.46 -12.72 -0.81
N SER A 432 38.54 -12.65 -1.59
CA SER A 432 38.57 -11.88 -2.85
C SER A 432 37.92 -12.61 -4.03
N SER A 433 37.76 -13.94 -3.94
CA SER A 433 37.10 -14.76 -4.96
C SER A 433 35.62 -14.39 -5.09
N LEU A 434 35.15 -14.18 -6.32
CA LEU A 434 33.72 -13.95 -6.57
C LEU A 434 32.86 -15.16 -6.17
N VAL A 435 33.41 -16.37 -6.35
CA VAL A 435 32.72 -17.63 -6.07
C VAL A 435 32.89 -18.03 -4.61
N ASP A 436 34.15 -18.15 -4.14
CA ASP A 436 34.43 -18.67 -2.79
C ASP A 436 34.20 -17.63 -1.69
N GLY A 437 34.25 -16.34 -2.06
CA GLY A 437 33.93 -15.23 -1.17
C GLY A 437 32.42 -14.97 -1.04
N ARG A 438 31.60 -15.50 -1.96
CA ARG A 438 30.15 -15.30 -1.97
C ARG A 438 29.47 -15.63 -0.64
N PRO A 439 29.76 -16.76 0.03
CA PRO A 439 29.12 -17.06 1.31
C PRO A 439 29.43 -16.05 2.40
N PHE A 440 30.49 -15.25 2.27
CA PHE A 440 30.84 -14.27 3.30
C PHE A 440 30.20 -12.90 3.06
N ALA A 441 29.49 -12.69 1.95
CA ALA A 441 28.81 -11.42 1.69
C ALA A 441 27.91 -11.01 2.87
N GLY A 442 28.04 -9.77 3.33
CA GLY A 442 27.37 -9.23 4.51
C GLY A 442 27.91 -9.69 5.86
N SER A 443 28.87 -10.63 5.90
CA SER A 443 29.41 -11.21 7.14
C SER A 443 30.62 -10.43 7.65
N LEU A 444 30.79 -10.41 8.98
CA LEU A 444 31.99 -9.86 9.62
C LEU A 444 33.14 -10.87 9.51
N VAL A 445 34.22 -10.47 8.86
CA VAL A 445 35.41 -11.31 8.65
C VAL A 445 36.67 -10.62 9.13
N GLN A 446 37.74 -11.40 9.29
CA GLN A 446 39.07 -10.90 9.61
C GLN A 446 40.12 -11.58 8.73
N VAL A 447 41.01 -10.78 8.16
CA VAL A 447 42.26 -11.24 7.51
C VAL A 447 43.44 -10.86 8.39
N SER A 448 44.52 -11.65 8.33
CA SER A 448 45.70 -11.47 9.18
C SER A 448 46.97 -11.31 8.36
N ASN A 449 47.96 -10.61 8.92
CA ASN A 449 49.31 -10.43 8.36
C ASN A 449 49.28 -9.90 6.92
N VAL A 450 48.59 -8.77 6.73
CA VAL A 450 48.43 -8.12 5.43
C VAL A 450 49.23 -6.84 5.36
N LYS A 451 49.72 -6.53 4.15
CA LYS A 451 50.49 -5.33 3.86
C LYS A 451 49.82 -4.50 2.77
N VAL A 452 49.82 -3.18 2.93
CA VAL A 452 49.33 -2.26 1.91
C VAL A 452 50.28 -2.26 0.72
N THR A 453 49.76 -2.57 -0.46
CA THR A 453 50.55 -2.64 -1.72
C THR A 453 50.16 -1.60 -2.75
N ALA A 454 48.93 -1.09 -2.69
CA ALA A 454 48.47 0.00 -3.53
C ALA A 454 47.36 0.79 -2.82
N ILE A 455 47.22 2.05 -3.21
CA ILE A 455 46.18 2.96 -2.74
C ILE A 455 45.56 3.58 -4.00
N ASP A 456 44.25 3.44 -4.13
CA ASP A 456 43.45 4.16 -5.11
C ASP A 456 42.69 5.27 -4.38
N ALA A 457 43.30 6.45 -4.34
CA ALA A 457 42.74 7.61 -3.67
C ALA A 457 41.45 8.13 -4.34
N THR A 458 41.24 7.82 -5.64
CA THR A 458 40.05 8.27 -6.38
C THR A 458 38.82 7.51 -5.91
N ASN A 459 38.95 6.19 -5.77
CA ASN A 459 37.86 5.32 -5.35
C ASN A 459 37.94 4.95 -3.86
N LYS A 460 38.85 5.56 -3.10
CA LYS A 460 39.11 5.32 -1.67
C LYS A 460 39.39 3.85 -1.31
N ARG A 461 40.02 3.11 -2.23
CA ARG A 461 40.34 1.70 -2.08
C ARG A 461 41.80 1.46 -1.70
N VAL A 462 42.05 0.45 -0.88
CA VAL A 462 43.40 0.01 -0.48
C VAL A 462 43.58 -1.46 -0.82
N THR A 463 44.63 -1.78 -1.58
CA THR A 463 44.96 -3.16 -1.92
C THR A 463 45.87 -3.73 -0.85
N LEU A 464 45.34 -4.71 -0.11
CA LEU A 464 46.05 -5.47 0.91
C LEU A 464 46.57 -6.77 0.29
N ARG A 465 47.80 -7.16 0.63
CA ARG A 465 48.40 -8.45 0.23
C ARG A 465 48.77 -9.27 1.46
N GLU A 466 48.42 -10.55 1.44
CA GLU A 466 48.92 -11.52 2.42
C GLU A 466 50.36 -11.91 2.12
N ASN A 467 51.30 -11.62 3.03
CA ASN A 467 52.72 -11.99 2.91
C ASN A 467 53.36 -11.66 1.54
N VAL A 468 54.63 -12.02 1.34
CA VAL A 468 55.29 -11.84 0.04
C VAL A 468 54.80 -12.94 -0.90
N GLY A 469 54.07 -12.56 -1.96
CA GLY A 469 53.58 -13.48 -3.00
C GLY A 469 52.18 -14.06 -2.78
N GLY A 470 51.51 -13.76 -1.66
CA GLY A 470 50.11 -14.19 -1.44
C GLY A 470 49.08 -13.35 -2.20
N ALA A 471 47.82 -13.75 -2.05
CA ALA A 471 46.68 -13.12 -2.70
C ALA A 471 46.42 -11.70 -2.17
N THR A 472 45.67 -10.93 -2.95
CA THR A 472 45.27 -9.57 -2.62
C THR A 472 43.78 -9.49 -2.32
N ILE A 473 43.41 -8.64 -1.37
CA ILE A 473 42.03 -8.24 -1.13
C ILE A 473 41.93 -6.71 -1.15
N THR A 474 40.82 -6.20 -1.67
CA THR A 474 40.56 -4.77 -1.71
C THR A 474 39.79 -4.38 -0.46
N MET A 475 40.36 -3.47 0.32
CA MET A 475 39.69 -2.80 1.42
C MET A 475 39.06 -1.50 0.91
N ASP A 476 37.83 -1.22 1.32
CA ASP A 476 37.05 -0.04 0.94
C ASP A 476 36.48 0.62 2.21
N ASP A 477 36.13 1.90 2.14
CA ASP A 477 35.68 2.71 3.27
C ASP A 477 34.18 3.00 3.26
N ASN A 478 33.39 2.35 2.39
CA ASN A 478 31.94 2.64 2.29
C ASN A 478 31.15 2.55 3.61
N ILE A 479 31.59 1.74 4.58
CA ILE A 479 31.00 1.67 5.94
C ILE A 479 31.70 2.66 6.90
N PHE A 480 32.96 2.94 6.64
CA PHE A 480 33.80 3.86 7.41
C PHE A 480 33.72 5.27 6.79
N VAL A 481 32.75 6.06 7.26
CA VAL A 481 32.26 7.35 6.70
C VAL A 481 33.30 8.28 6.04
N ASP A 482 34.54 8.26 6.49
CA ASP A 482 35.75 8.59 5.74
C ASP A 482 36.89 7.96 6.53
N TYR A 483 38.09 7.76 5.95
CA TYR A 483 39.27 7.44 6.76
C TYR A 483 39.42 8.49 7.88
N THR A 484 38.90 8.24 9.09
CA THR A 484 38.95 9.22 10.19
C THR A 484 40.36 9.35 10.78
N GLY A 485 41.37 8.86 10.06
CA GLY A 485 42.81 8.94 10.32
C GLY A 485 43.57 9.15 9.00
N ALA A 486 44.90 9.03 9.04
CA ALA A 486 45.70 9.11 7.82
C ALA A 486 45.42 7.91 6.91
N VAL A 487 45.26 8.16 5.61
CA VAL A 487 45.24 7.09 4.59
C VAL A 487 46.48 6.22 4.80
N PRO A 488 46.34 4.88 4.91
CA PRO A 488 47.47 4.00 5.13
C PRO A 488 48.53 4.22 4.05
N ALA A 489 49.80 4.37 4.43
CA ALA A 489 50.87 4.46 3.44
C ALA A 489 51.09 3.10 2.76
N VAL A 490 51.58 3.11 1.52
CA VAL A 490 52.15 1.88 0.94
C VAL A 490 53.22 1.36 1.88
N ASP A 491 53.27 0.04 2.00
CA ASP A 491 54.09 -0.70 2.95
C ASP A 491 53.61 -0.73 4.41
N THR A 492 52.50 -0.06 4.76
CA THR A 492 51.88 -0.21 6.08
C THR A 492 51.48 -1.67 6.31
N CYS A 493 51.83 -2.21 7.47
CA CYS A 493 51.57 -3.58 7.86
C CYS A 493 50.45 -3.63 8.92
N TYR A 494 49.47 -4.51 8.70
CA TYR A 494 48.42 -4.80 9.67
C TYR A 494 48.50 -6.26 10.13
N ALA A 495 48.60 -6.45 11.45
CA ALA A 495 48.48 -7.75 12.09
C ALA A 495 47.12 -8.36 11.76
N THR A 496 46.05 -7.55 11.83
CA THR A 496 44.72 -7.97 11.40
C THR A 496 43.93 -6.81 10.81
N VAL A 497 43.10 -7.09 9.82
CA VAL A 497 42.07 -6.19 9.30
C VAL A 497 40.72 -6.90 9.44
N THR A 498 39.82 -6.30 10.20
CA THR A 498 38.43 -6.78 10.40
C THR A 498 37.47 -5.92 9.58
N GLY A 499 36.41 -6.51 9.03
CA GLY A 499 35.43 -5.75 8.28
C GLY A 499 34.27 -6.57 7.76
N ILE A 500 33.25 -5.89 7.24
CA ILE A 500 32.14 -6.53 6.53
C ILE A 500 32.58 -6.85 5.11
N MET A 501 32.43 -8.10 4.71
CA MET A 501 32.59 -8.47 3.30
C MET A 501 31.40 -7.98 2.50
N ASP A 502 31.67 -7.31 1.40
CA ASP A 502 30.65 -6.78 0.49
C ASP A 502 30.97 -7.12 -0.96
N LEU A 503 30.02 -6.88 -1.86
CA LEU A 503 30.19 -6.94 -3.30
C LEU A 503 29.90 -5.59 -3.90
N GLN A 504 30.89 -4.99 -4.53
CA GLN A 504 30.59 -3.91 -5.46
C GLN A 504 29.99 -4.54 -6.73
N THR A 505 28.68 -4.35 -6.90
CA THR A 505 27.89 -5.08 -7.90
C THR A 505 28.17 -4.66 -9.34
N ASN A 506 28.77 -3.48 -9.59
CA ASN A 506 29.00 -2.98 -10.95
C ASN A 506 30.32 -3.49 -11.55
N ASP A 507 31.37 -3.43 -10.76
CA ASP A 507 32.76 -3.82 -11.02
C ASP A 507 32.97 -5.32 -10.77
N GLN A 508 32.05 -5.96 -10.03
CA GLN A 508 32.14 -7.37 -9.62
C GLN A 508 33.42 -7.64 -8.82
N VAL A 509 33.61 -6.85 -7.75
CA VAL A 509 34.77 -6.95 -6.85
C VAL A 509 34.27 -7.14 -5.42
N ARG A 510 34.86 -8.10 -4.70
CA ARG A 510 34.63 -8.26 -3.26
C ARG A 510 35.43 -7.23 -2.49
N LEU A 511 34.77 -6.55 -1.57
CA LEU A 511 35.36 -5.48 -0.76
C LEU A 511 35.33 -5.87 0.71
N LEU A 512 36.41 -5.62 1.43
CA LEU A 512 36.46 -5.69 2.88
C LEU A 512 36.24 -4.28 3.44
N ASN A 513 35.15 -4.06 4.16
CA ASN A 513 34.79 -2.75 4.69
C ASN A 513 34.98 -2.71 6.21
N PRO A 514 36.04 -2.08 6.74
CA PRO A 514 36.20 -1.88 8.17
C PRO A 514 35.06 -1.04 8.75
N ARG A 515 34.72 -1.24 10.01
CA ARG A 515 33.63 -0.50 10.68
C ARG A 515 34.15 0.75 11.38
N PHE A 516 35.38 0.69 11.87
CA PHE A 516 36.06 1.76 12.58
C PHE A 516 37.58 1.54 12.60
N ALA A 517 38.35 2.56 13.00
CA ALA A 517 39.81 2.51 13.01
C ALA A 517 40.41 1.34 13.81
N ALA A 518 39.78 0.94 14.91
CA ALA A 518 40.23 -0.20 15.72
C ALA A 518 40.09 -1.57 15.03
N ASP A 519 39.38 -1.66 13.90
CA ASP A 519 39.37 -2.88 13.07
C ASP A 519 40.68 -3.05 12.28
N LEU A 520 41.52 -2.01 12.20
CA LEU A 520 42.84 -2.00 11.56
C LEU A 520 43.94 -2.10 12.63
N VAL A 521 44.40 -3.32 12.92
CA VAL A 521 45.40 -3.56 13.97
C VAL A 521 46.80 -3.57 13.33
N PRO A 522 47.69 -2.61 13.63
CA PRO A 522 49.04 -2.57 13.05
C PRO A 522 49.88 -3.79 13.45
N CYS A 523 50.85 -4.16 12.62
CA CYS A 523 51.86 -5.16 12.99
C CYS A 523 52.69 -4.67 14.19
N PRO A 524 53.15 -5.57 15.09
CA PRO A 524 54.14 -5.20 16.09
C PRO A 524 55.41 -4.68 15.40
N ILE A 525 55.95 -3.58 15.92
CA ILE A 525 57.13 -2.87 15.39
C ILE A 525 58.40 -3.70 15.64
#